data_AF-A0A1A8H8H0-F1
#
_entry.id   AF-A0A1A8H8H0-F1
#
_cell.length_a   1.000
_cell.length_b   1.000
_cell.length_c   1.000
_cell.angle_alpha   90.00
_cell.angle_beta   90.00
_cell.angle_gamma   90.00
#
_symmetry.space_group_name_H-M   'P 1'
#
loop_
_entity.id
_entity.type
_entity.pdbx_description
1 polymer ?
#
loop_
_entity_poly.entity_id
_entity_poly.type
_entity_poly.pdbx_seq_one_letter_code
_entity_poly.pdbx_strand_id
1 'polypeptide(L)'
;MISADQPVDGVPPSLSARVIGSFAFLTVKDRLPTILTKVIDTIHRNKNKFLEEYGEKGIDAEKQTISLLSKMRNELQTDKPILLLTDNLQDTESWNEYMQRQQRLLGDQESVSWFKSPWLYVECYMYRRIQEALILNPPISSFDVFKEAKTRSFFDSQKAVMTLCTYLADIYKNMEKLSKDQLGEYFNKLLQVSLWGNKCDLSISAGKENSQKTSPIDSLNSLQAFILVDDSDRVWSALNSPQRQAGSEKPAGARVDIVLDNAGFELVTDLILADFLVSSGLARQVHLHGKCFPWFVSDVTADDFQWTIRQTMAANHRWMSKSGAQWQKYVKEGVWCYHDHPFWTQPHEFCDMAADAPDLYAALQEADLVLFKGDLNYRKLTGDRDWDHTVDFSTALRGFEPAPLCSLRTLKANVQVGLQPGQGQKLATQDPNWMTSGKHAVIQFHSPKAE
;
A
#
# COMPACT_ATOMS: atom_id res chain seq x y z
N MET A 1 -28.28 -13.19 -8.13
CA MET A 1 -27.66 -14.52 -8.15
C MET A 1 -27.09 -14.76 -9.54
N ILE A 2 -25.85 -14.30 -9.75
CA ILE A 2 -25.02 -14.72 -10.88
C ILE A 2 -23.90 -15.53 -10.22
N SER A 3 -23.76 -16.78 -10.63
CA SER A 3 -22.78 -17.73 -10.10
C SER A 3 -21.35 -17.23 -10.37
N ALA A 4 -20.58 -17.02 -9.30
CA ALA A 4 -19.18 -16.60 -9.35
C ALA A 4 -18.18 -17.77 -9.24
N ASP A 5 -18.64 -19.02 -9.37
CA ASP A 5 -17.88 -20.21 -8.97
C ASP A 5 -17.64 -21.20 -10.13
N GLN A 6 -17.32 -20.71 -11.33
CA GLN A 6 -16.63 -21.54 -12.33
C GLN A 6 -15.16 -21.09 -12.45
N PRO A 7 -14.20 -22.01 -12.60
CA PRO A 7 -12.85 -21.65 -13.01
C PRO A 7 -12.97 -20.91 -14.34
N VAL A 8 -12.75 -19.59 -14.30
CA VAL A 8 -12.77 -18.77 -15.51
C VAL A 8 -11.60 -19.25 -16.35
N ASP A 9 -11.89 -19.87 -17.51
CA ASP A 9 -10.87 -20.28 -18.48
C ASP A 9 -9.88 -19.11 -18.68
N GLY A 10 -8.60 -19.36 -18.40
CA GLY A 10 -7.52 -18.38 -18.58
C GLY A 10 -7.03 -17.63 -17.33
N VAL A 11 -7.58 -17.84 -16.13
CA VAL A 11 -7.02 -17.26 -14.89
C VAL A 11 -6.02 -18.24 -14.24
N PRO A 12 -4.74 -17.84 -14.05
CA PRO A 12 -3.73 -18.71 -13.44
C PRO A 12 -3.97 -18.93 -11.94
N PRO A 13 -3.35 -19.98 -11.37
CA PRO A 13 -3.45 -20.26 -9.94
C PRO A 13 -2.86 -19.11 -9.12
N SER A 14 -3.37 -18.93 -7.89
CA SER A 14 -2.77 -18.02 -6.92
C SER A 14 -1.36 -18.46 -6.56
N LEU A 15 -0.47 -17.49 -6.38
CA LEU A 15 0.80 -17.71 -5.70
C LEU A 15 0.51 -18.29 -4.31
N SER A 16 1.29 -19.29 -3.92
CA SER A 16 1.13 -19.95 -2.62
C SER A 16 2.45 -20.52 -2.13
N ALA A 17 2.50 -20.78 -0.83
CA ALA A 17 3.62 -21.48 -0.21
C ALA A 17 3.62 -23.00 -0.49
N ARG A 18 2.74 -23.52 -1.36
CA ARG A 18 2.82 -24.92 -1.83
C ARG A 18 4.07 -25.14 -2.68
N VAL A 19 4.49 -24.10 -3.39
CA VAL A 19 5.65 -24.16 -4.29
C VAL A 19 6.92 -23.92 -3.49
N ILE A 20 7.59 -25.00 -3.09
CA ILE A 20 8.86 -24.95 -2.36
C ILE A 20 9.89 -24.17 -3.20
N GLY A 21 10.57 -23.21 -2.57
CA GLY A 21 11.57 -22.36 -3.21
C GLY A 21 11.00 -21.07 -3.83
N SER A 22 9.67 -20.92 -3.92
CA SER A 22 9.05 -19.64 -4.29
C SER A 22 9.26 -18.59 -3.19
N PHE A 23 9.13 -17.30 -3.55
CA PHE A 23 9.18 -16.23 -2.56
C PHE A 23 7.98 -16.27 -1.60
N ALA A 24 6.82 -16.76 -2.04
CA ALA A 24 5.67 -17.01 -1.18
C ALA A 24 6.01 -18.03 -0.09
N PHE A 25 6.65 -19.16 -0.46
CA PHE A 25 7.13 -20.14 0.51
C PHE A 25 8.15 -19.56 1.49
N LEU A 26 9.15 -18.82 0.98
CA LEU A 26 10.14 -18.13 1.85
C LEU A 26 9.47 -17.15 2.80
N THR A 27 8.48 -16.41 2.32
CA THR A 27 7.75 -15.41 3.11
C THR A 27 6.95 -16.08 4.22
N VAL A 28 6.12 -17.08 3.89
CA VAL A 28 5.33 -17.82 4.88
C VAL A 28 6.21 -18.55 5.88
N LYS A 29 7.27 -19.22 5.41
CA LYS A 29 8.14 -20.04 6.26
C LYS A 29 9.00 -19.22 7.21
N ASP A 30 9.62 -18.13 6.72
CA ASP A 30 10.69 -17.44 7.44
C ASP A 30 10.33 -16.00 7.83
N ARG A 31 9.65 -15.25 6.95
CA ARG A 31 9.36 -13.82 7.18
C ARG A 31 8.18 -13.62 8.12
N LEU A 32 7.07 -14.33 7.93
CA LEU A 32 5.88 -14.19 8.79
C LEU A 32 6.19 -14.55 10.27
N PRO A 33 6.90 -15.64 10.60
CA PRO A 33 7.30 -15.92 11.99
C PRO A 33 8.22 -14.86 12.57
N THR A 34 9.10 -14.28 11.74
CA THR A 34 9.99 -13.18 12.16
C THR A 34 9.18 -11.94 12.51
N ILE A 35 8.17 -11.59 11.71
CA ILE A 35 7.26 -10.48 11.98
C ILE A 35 6.51 -10.72 13.30
N LEU A 36 5.91 -11.90 13.48
CA LEU A 36 5.21 -12.24 14.73
C LEU A 36 6.11 -12.17 15.95
N THR A 37 7.35 -12.61 15.83
CA THR A 37 8.33 -12.51 16.92
C THR A 37 8.63 -11.05 17.28
N LYS A 38 8.73 -10.16 16.29
CA LYS A 38 8.89 -8.71 16.53
C LYS A 38 7.65 -8.09 17.16
N VAL A 39 6.44 -8.52 16.76
CA VAL A 39 5.19 -8.05 17.38
C VAL A 39 5.15 -8.44 18.87
N ILE A 40 5.45 -9.71 19.17
CA ILE A 40 5.53 -10.22 20.55
C ILE A 40 6.56 -9.41 21.36
N ASP A 41 7.75 -9.18 20.81
CA ASP A 41 8.79 -8.37 21.44
C ASP A 41 8.32 -6.93 21.70
N THR A 42 7.66 -6.27 20.73
CA THR A 42 7.13 -4.92 20.92
C THR A 42 6.10 -4.85 22.04
N ILE A 43 5.16 -5.80 22.11
CA ILE A 43 4.19 -5.86 23.19
C ILE A 43 4.92 -6.02 24.53
N HIS A 44 5.89 -6.94 24.61
CA HIS A 44 6.66 -7.19 25.81
C HIS A 44 7.47 -5.98 26.28
N ARG A 45 8.15 -5.27 25.37
CA ARG A 45 8.91 -4.05 25.68
C ARG A 45 8.03 -2.91 26.19
N ASN A 46 6.74 -2.90 25.85
CA ASN A 46 5.78 -1.91 26.31
C ASN A 46 5.05 -2.30 27.62
N LYS A 47 5.42 -3.42 28.25
CA LYS A 47 4.88 -3.87 29.54
C LYS A 47 4.81 -2.79 30.61
N ASN A 48 5.89 -2.02 30.79
CA ASN A 48 5.92 -0.95 31.79
C ASN A 48 4.93 0.18 31.48
N LYS A 49 4.74 0.52 30.20
CA LYS A 49 3.73 1.51 29.80
C LYS A 49 2.32 1.00 30.08
N PHE A 50 2.05 -0.28 29.81
CA PHE A 50 0.75 -0.87 30.13
C PHE A 50 0.48 -0.91 31.65
N LEU A 51 1.53 -1.14 32.47
CA LEU A 51 1.41 -1.03 33.93
C LEU A 51 1.11 0.42 34.37
N GLU A 52 1.82 1.39 33.80
CA GLU A 52 1.63 2.81 34.13
C GLU A 52 0.24 3.31 33.72
N GLU A 53 -0.25 2.95 32.53
CA GLU A 53 -1.53 3.42 32.00
C GLU A 53 -2.74 2.64 32.55
N TYR A 54 -2.59 1.33 32.77
CA TYR A 54 -3.72 0.43 33.04
C TYR A 54 -3.57 -0.45 34.29
N GLY A 55 -2.45 -0.34 35.03
CA GLY A 55 -2.17 -1.17 36.21
C GLY A 55 -2.01 -2.67 35.87
N GLU A 56 -2.27 -3.54 36.84
CA GLU A 56 -2.16 -5.00 36.69
C GLU A 56 -3.01 -5.56 35.53
N LYS A 57 -4.15 -4.92 35.23
CA LYS A 57 -4.99 -5.32 34.08
C LYS A 57 -4.25 -5.17 32.74
N GLY A 58 -3.39 -4.17 32.61
CA GLY A 58 -2.54 -4.00 31.43
C GLY A 58 -1.50 -5.11 31.30
N ILE A 59 -0.93 -5.56 32.42
CA ILE A 59 0.02 -6.68 32.46
C ILE A 59 -0.65 -8.01 32.09
N ASP A 60 -1.85 -8.26 32.61
CA ASP A 60 -2.58 -9.48 32.29
C ASP A 60 -2.99 -9.52 30.81
N ALA A 61 -3.46 -8.40 30.27
CA ALA A 61 -3.79 -8.27 28.85
C ALA A 61 -2.56 -8.45 27.94
N GLU A 62 -1.40 -7.92 28.32
CA GLU A 62 -0.11 -8.15 27.64
C GLU A 62 0.22 -9.64 27.56
N LYS A 63 0.23 -10.33 28.72
CA LYS A 63 0.54 -11.77 28.78
C LYS A 63 -0.42 -12.61 27.94
N GLN A 64 -1.72 -12.32 28.01
CA GLN A 64 -2.73 -13.05 27.25
C GLN A 64 -2.57 -12.82 25.74
N THR A 65 -2.30 -11.58 25.33
CA THR A 65 -2.02 -11.26 23.92
C THR A 65 -0.78 -11.99 23.41
N ILE A 66 0.32 -11.97 24.18
CA ILE A 66 1.55 -12.70 23.84
C ILE A 66 1.29 -14.21 23.72
N SER A 67 0.45 -14.78 24.59
CA SER A 67 0.06 -16.19 24.53
C SER A 67 -0.66 -16.52 23.23
N LEU A 68 -1.67 -15.72 22.82
CA LEU A 68 -2.40 -15.91 21.56
C LEU A 68 -1.49 -15.79 20.34
N LEU A 69 -0.61 -14.79 20.31
CA LEU A 69 0.33 -14.59 19.20
C LEU A 69 1.38 -15.70 19.13
N SER A 70 1.84 -16.21 20.28
CA SER A 70 2.77 -17.35 20.34
C SER A 70 2.11 -18.63 19.85
N LYS A 71 0.83 -18.85 20.20
CA LYS A 71 0.01 -19.94 19.67
C LYS A 71 -0.12 -19.84 18.15
N MET A 72 -0.50 -18.67 17.63
CA MET A 72 -0.61 -18.46 16.18
C MET A 72 0.74 -18.66 15.47
N ARG A 73 1.86 -18.24 16.05
CA ARG A 73 3.19 -18.51 15.46
C ARG A 73 3.44 -20.01 15.32
N ASN A 74 3.07 -20.81 16.31
CA ASN A 74 3.15 -22.28 16.23
C ASN A 74 2.19 -22.83 15.17
N GLU A 75 0.93 -22.35 15.13
CA GLU A 75 -0.05 -22.71 14.10
C GLU A 75 0.52 -22.51 12.70
N LEU A 76 1.14 -21.35 12.45
CA LEU A 76 1.80 -21.01 11.20
C LEU A 76 2.98 -21.94 10.90
N GLN A 77 3.92 -22.09 11.84
CA GLN A 77 5.15 -22.87 11.63
C GLN A 77 4.89 -24.38 11.45
N THR A 78 3.77 -24.88 11.95
CA THR A 78 3.38 -26.30 11.87
C THR A 78 2.24 -26.56 10.87
N ASP A 79 1.96 -25.58 10.01
CA ASP A 79 0.91 -25.63 8.97
C ASP A 79 -0.45 -26.12 9.48
N LYS A 80 -0.86 -25.63 10.65
CA LYS A 80 -2.19 -25.93 11.19
C LYS A 80 -3.28 -25.34 10.28
N PRO A 81 -4.50 -25.92 10.29
CA PRO A 81 -5.64 -25.32 9.64
C PRO A 81 -5.88 -23.88 10.10
N ILE A 82 -6.32 -23.03 9.18
CA ILE A 82 -6.80 -21.68 9.48
C ILE A 82 -8.06 -21.78 10.33
N LEU A 83 -8.16 -20.91 11.35
CA LEU A 83 -9.26 -20.88 12.30
C LEU A 83 -10.22 -19.73 11.99
N LEU A 84 -11.50 -19.91 12.34
CA LEU A 84 -12.49 -18.84 12.31
C LEU A 84 -12.10 -17.73 13.30
N LEU A 85 -12.37 -16.49 12.92
CA LEU A 85 -12.27 -15.34 13.80
C LEU A 85 -13.47 -15.30 14.77
N THR A 86 -13.25 -14.75 15.97
CA THR A 86 -14.17 -14.84 17.11
C THR A 86 -14.32 -13.54 17.92
N ASP A 87 -13.66 -12.45 17.51
CA ASP A 87 -13.73 -11.16 18.23
C ASP A 87 -15.04 -10.38 18.05
N ASN A 88 -15.90 -10.81 17.13
CA ASN A 88 -17.20 -10.19 16.83
C ASN A 88 -17.10 -8.72 16.39
N LEU A 89 -15.98 -8.32 15.78
CA LEU A 89 -15.91 -7.07 15.03
C LEU A 89 -16.79 -7.11 13.77
N GLN A 90 -17.12 -5.94 13.23
CA GLN A 90 -17.98 -5.79 12.06
C GLN A 90 -17.53 -6.63 10.84
N ASP A 91 -16.22 -6.84 10.66
CA ASP A 91 -15.66 -7.59 9.53
C ASP A 91 -15.55 -9.11 9.78
N THR A 92 -15.80 -9.59 11.01
CA THR A 92 -15.57 -10.99 11.43
C THR A 92 -16.32 -11.98 10.54
N GLU A 93 -17.60 -11.71 10.27
CA GLU A 93 -18.44 -12.59 9.46
C GLU A 93 -17.91 -12.68 8.03
N SER A 94 -17.60 -11.53 7.41
CA SER A 94 -17.05 -11.48 6.04
C SER A 94 -15.72 -12.26 5.89
N TRP A 95 -14.85 -12.22 6.90
CA TRP A 95 -13.62 -13.00 6.92
C TRP A 95 -13.87 -14.50 7.03
N ASN A 96 -14.84 -14.89 7.86
CA ASN A 96 -15.24 -16.27 8.04
C ASN A 96 -15.92 -16.82 6.77
N GLU A 97 -16.73 -16.03 6.09
CA GLU A 97 -17.31 -16.35 4.79
C GLU A 97 -16.24 -16.52 3.71
N TYR A 98 -15.22 -15.65 3.68
CA TYR A 98 -14.08 -15.80 2.77
C TYR A 98 -13.31 -17.09 3.02
N MET A 99 -13.07 -17.46 4.28
CA MET A 99 -12.44 -18.75 4.64
C MET A 99 -13.26 -19.92 4.10
N GLN A 100 -14.59 -19.88 4.28
CA GLN A 100 -15.48 -20.91 3.74
C GLN A 100 -15.46 -20.96 2.21
N ARG A 101 -15.37 -19.82 1.52
CA ARG A 101 -15.17 -19.76 0.05
C ARG A 101 -13.86 -20.44 -0.35
N GLN A 102 -12.76 -20.18 0.35
CA GLN A 102 -11.49 -20.86 0.12
C GLN A 102 -11.57 -22.37 0.37
N GLN A 103 -12.29 -22.79 1.41
CA GLN A 103 -12.50 -24.21 1.70
C GLN A 103 -13.31 -24.90 0.60
N ARG A 104 -14.35 -24.25 0.05
CA ARG A 104 -15.11 -24.77 -1.09
C ARG A 104 -14.26 -24.93 -2.34
N LEU A 105 -13.39 -23.96 -2.63
CA LEU A 105 -12.46 -24.04 -3.78
C LEU A 105 -11.42 -25.17 -3.63
N LEU A 106 -11.01 -25.45 -2.40
CA LEU A 106 -10.05 -26.50 -2.09
C LEU A 106 -10.66 -27.91 -2.08
N GLY A 107 -11.95 -28.01 -1.77
CA GLY A 107 -12.69 -29.26 -1.62
C GLY A 107 -12.51 -29.92 -0.25
N ASP A 108 -13.14 -31.07 -0.04
CA ASP A 108 -13.26 -31.70 1.30
C ASP A 108 -12.03 -32.51 1.73
N GLN A 109 -11.04 -32.69 0.85
CA GLN A 109 -9.88 -33.56 1.11
C GLN A 109 -8.74 -32.85 1.83
N GLU A 110 -8.68 -31.51 1.75
CA GLU A 110 -7.65 -30.70 2.41
C GLU A 110 -8.32 -29.58 3.20
N SER A 111 -7.71 -29.19 4.32
CA SER A 111 -8.09 -27.98 5.04
C SER A 111 -7.34 -26.76 4.50
N VAL A 112 -8.01 -25.61 4.47
CA VAL A 112 -7.36 -24.31 4.32
C VAL A 112 -6.28 -24.17 5.41
N SER A 113 -5.02 -24.01 5.01
CA SER A 113 -3.85 -23.90 5.91
C SER A 113 -2.82 -22.88 5.41
N TRP A 114 -1.82 -22.57 6.24
CA TRP A 114 -0.84 -21.51 6.00
C TRP A 114 0.02 -21.73 4.75
N PHE A 115 0.46 -22.97 4.49
CA PHE A 115 1.29 -23.28 3.33
C PHE A 115 0.47 -23.58 2.07
N LYS A 116 -0.80 -23.96 2.25
CA LYS A 116 -1.64 -24.48 1.17
C LYS A 116 -2.57 -23.45 0.54
N SER A 117 -2.90 -22.39 1.25
CA SER A 117 -3.87 -21.40 0.77
C SER A 117 -3.18 -20.31 -0.07
N PRO A 118 -3.94 -19.47 -0.80
CA PRO A 118 -3.36 -18.33 -1.51
C PRO A 118 -2.48 -17.47 -0.60
N TRP A 119 -1.32 -17.05 -1.11
CA TRP A 119 -0.33 -16.28 -0.36
C TRP A 119 -0.91 -14.96 0.15
N LEU A 120 -1.61 -14.22 -0.72
CA LEU A 120 -2.36 -13.02 -0.35
C LEU A 120 -3.27 -13.26 0.86
N TYR A 121 -4.05 -14.34 0.86
CA TYR A 121 -4.98 -14.64 1.94
C TYR A 121 -4.27 -14.90 3.27
N VAL A 122 -3.24 -15.75 3.29
CA VAL A 122 -2.57 -16.14 4.54
C VAL A 122 -1.79 -14.97 5.18
N GLU A 123 -1.24 -14.07 4.36
CA GLU A 123 -0.61 -12.85 4.88
C GLU A 123 -1.65 -11.91 5.48
N CYS A 124 -2.74 -11.63 4.75
CA CYS A 124 -3.84 -10.80 5.26
C CYS A 124 -4.42 -11.39 6.56
N TYR A 125 -4.64 -12.70 6.61
CA TYR A 125 -5.17 -13.40 7.79
C TYR A 125 -4.25 -13.26 9.01
N MET A 126 -2.93 -13.33 8.83
CA MET A 126 -1.97 -13.12 9.93
C MET A 126 -2.16 -11.76 10.59
N TYR A 127 -2.26 -10.68 9.80
CA TYR A 127 -2.46 -9.33 10.35
C TYR A 127 -3.82 -9.15 11.01
N ARG A 128 -4.87 -9.76 10.45
CA ARG A 128 -6.20 -9.75 11.08
C ARG A 128 -6.24 -10.53 12.40
N ARG A 129 -5.50 -11.64 12.51
CA ARG A 129 -5.32 -12.39 13.77
C ARG A 129 -4.46 -11.66 14.79
N ILE A 130 -3.49 -10.84 14.37
CA ILE A 130 -2.78 -9.93 15.29
C ILE A 130 -3.77 -8.93 15.89
N GLN A 131 -4.62 -8.33 15.08
CA GLN A 131 -5.67 -7.42 15.55
C GLN A 131 -6.65 -8.14 16.49
N GLU A 132 -7.13 -9.33 16.12
CA GLU A 132 -8.02 -10.15 16.96
C GLU A 132 -7.40 -10.38 18.35
N ALA A 133 -6.11 -10.73 18.41
CA ALA A 133 -5.42 -10.95 19.67
C ALA A 133 -5.40 -9.71 20.57
N LEU A 134 -5.36 -8.49 20.02
CA LEU A 134 -5.44 -7.26 20.82
C LEU A 134 -6.88 -6.96 21.25
N ILE A 135 -7.85 -7.15 20.35
CA ILE A 135 -9.27 -6.90 20.62
C ILE A 135 -9.79 -7.80 21.73
N LEU A 136 -9.42 -9.08 21.73
CA LEU A 136 -9.81 -10.05 22.75
C LEU A 136 -9.22 -9.76 24.14
N ASN A 137 -8.22 -8.89 24.25
CA ASN A 137 -7.49 -8.62 25.49
C ASN A 137 -7.49 -7.12 25.85
N PRO A 138 -8.64 -6.55 26.25
CA PRO A 138 -8.67 -5.19 26.80
C PRO A 138 -7.85 -5.11 28.10
N PRO A 139 -7.22 -3.98 28.43
CA PRO A 139 -7.49 -2.63 27.88
C PRO A 139 -6.54 -2.20 26.74
N ILE A 140 -5.72 -3.10 26.19
CA ILE A 140 -4.71 -2.75 25.16
C ILE A 140 -5.23 -2.90 23.72
N SER A 141 -6.54 -2.98 23.53
CA SER A 141 -7.19 -3.30 22.24
C SER A 141 -6.91 -2.29 21.11
N SER A 142 -6.56 -1.05 21.45
CA SER A 142 -6.20 0.00 20.49
C SER A 142 -4.68 0.14 20.27
N PHE A 143 -3.87 -0.75 20.86
CA PHE A 143 -2.42 -0.65 20.75
C PHE A 143 -1.94 -1.01 19.35
N ASP A 144 -1.37 -0.03 18.64
CA ASP A 144 -0.70 -0.27 17.38
C ASP A 144 0.73 -0.80 17.60
N VAL A 145 0.87 -2.11 17.41
CA VAL A 145 2.14 -2.86 17.55
C VAL A 145 3.23 -2.44 16.56
N PHE A 146 2.91 -1.65 15.54
CA PHE A 146 3.85 -1.18 14.53
C PHE A 146 4.14 0.32 14.59
N LYS A 147 3.44 1.07 15.45
CA LYS A 147 3.57 2.54 15.59
C LYS A 147 5.00 3.01 15.86
N GLU A 148 5.74 2.30 16.70
CA GLU A 148 7.14 2.63 16.99
C GLU A 148 8.00 2.61 15.72
N ALA A 149 7.84 1.58 14.88
CA ALA A 149 8.59 1.47 13.63
C ALA A 149 8.18 2.53 12.61
N LYS A 150 6.88 2.81 12.46
CA LYS A 150 6.35 3.84 11.55
C LYS A 150 6.84 5.24 11.93
N THR A 151 6.77 5.59 13.21
CA THR A 151 7.24 6.90 13.70
C THR A 151 8.76 7.04 13.58
N ARG A 152 9.52 5.98 13.85
CA ARG A 152 10.97 5.96 13.66
C ARG A 152 11.36 6.18 12.20
N SER A 153 10.71 5.51 11.25
CA SER A 153 10.96 5.74 9.81
C SER A 153 10.79 7.22 9.47
N PHE A 154 9.69 7.87 9.87
CA PHE A 154 9.51 9.32 9.64
C PHE A 154 10.65 10.20 10.21
N PHE A 155 11.15 9.87 11.41
CA PHE A 155 12.25 10.64 12.01
C PHE A 155 13.61 10.35 11.38
N ASP A 156 13.85 9.14 10.90
CA ASP A 156 15.09 8.78 10.22
C ASP A 156 15.21 9.48 8.84
N SER A 157 14.08 9.82 8.20
CA SER A 157 14.05 10.51 6.89
C SER A 157 13.87 12.03 6.96
N GLN A 158 13.99 12.68 8.13
CA GLN A 158 13.72 14.13 8.28
C GLN A 158 14.44 15.01 7.27
N LYS A 159 15.72 14.73 6.98
CA LYS A 159 16.50 15.51 5.99
C LYS A 159 15.88 15.44 4.60
N ALA A 160 15.43 14.26 4.18
CA ALA A 160 14.79 14.05 2.89
C ALA A 160 13.44 14.76 2.81
N VAL A 161 12.65 14.69 3.89
CA VAL A 161 11.38 15.43 4.02
C VAL A 161 11.62 16.94 3.90
N MET A 162 12.61 17.49 4.61
CA MET A 162 12.98 18.91 4.49
C MET A 162 13.36 19.29 3.07
N THR A 163 14.14 18.46 2.36
CA THR A 163 14.52 18.69 0.98
C THR A 163 13.32 18.69 0.04
N LEU A 164 12.39 17.74 0.18
CA LEU A 164 11.17 17.67 -0.64
C LEU A 164 10.24 18.87 -0.40
N CYS A 165 10.00 19.26 0.85
CA CYS A 165 9.19 20.44 1.15
C CYS A 165 9.84 21.74 0.62
N THR A 166 11.17 21.83 0.66
CA THR A 166 11.91 22.96 0.07
C THR A 166 11.78 22.99 -1.44
N TYR A 167 11.95 21.83 -2.08
CA TYR A 167 11.82 21.67 -3.52
C TYR A 167 10.42 22.07 -3.99
N LEU A 168 9.38 21.60 -3.31
CA LEU A 168 7.99 21.95 -3.60
C LEU A 168 7.76 23.46 -3.49
N ALA A 169 8.30 24.10 -2.45
CA ALA A 169 8.21 25.54 -2.28
C ALA A 169 8.92 26.33 -3.40
N ASP A 170 10.02 25.80 -3.94
CA ASP A 170 10.74 26.43 -5.06
C ASP A 170 9.98 26.30 -6.39
N ILE A 171 9.24 25.21 -6.62
CA ILE A 171 8.30 25.09 -7.73
C ILE A 171 7.26 26.20 -7.64
N TYR A 172 6.66 26.40 -6.46
CA TYR A 172 5.56 27.36 -6.26
C TYR A 172 5.96 28.81 -6.52
N LYS A 173 7.21 29.20 -6.26
CA LYS A 173 7.70 30.55 -6.57
C LYS A 173 7.61 30.91 -8.06
N ASN A 174 7.64 29.91 -8.94
CA ASN A 174 7.70 30.11 -10.38
C ASN A 174 6.52 29.48 -11.13
N MET A 175 5.57 28.87 -10.42
CA MET A 175 4.52 28.02 -11.00
C MET A 175 3.68 28.75 -12.05
N GLU A 176 3.30 30.01 -11.82
CA GLU A 176 2.53 30.82 -12.78
C GLU A 176 3.26 31.10 -14.09
N LYS A 177 4.59 30.93 -14.13
CA LYS A 177 5.44 31.17 -15.30
C LYS A 177 5.77 29.88 -16.06
N LEU A 178 5.40 28.72 -15.53
CA LEU A 178 5.73 27.44 -16.14
C LEU A 178 4.85 27.18 -17.35
N SER A 179 5.46 26.71 -18.44
CA SER A 179 4.70 26.12 -19.53
C SER A 179 4.06 24.79 -19.08
N LYS A 180 3.08 24.30 -19.85
CA LYS A 180 2.47 22.99 -19.62
C LYS A 180 3.52 21.87 -19.60
N ASP A 181 4.49 21.92 -20.51
CA ASP A 181 5.56 20.91 -20.60
C ASP A 181 6.46 20.94 -19.36
N GLN A 182 6.85 22.13 -18.90
CA GLN A 182 7.64 22.27 -17.67
C GLN A 182 6.88 21.77 -16.44
N LEU A 183 5.57 21.99 -16.37
CA LEU A 183 4.73 21.45 -15.31
C LEU A 183 4.68 19.92 -15.36
N GLY A 184 4.63 19.35 -16.57
CA GLY A 184 4.71 17.90 -16.81
C GLY A 184 6.04 17.30 -16.33
N GLU A 185 7.16 17.99 -16.53
CA GLU A 185 8.46 17.54 -16.01
C GLU A 185 8.48 17.48 -14.48
N TYR A 186 7.91 18.48 -13.79
CA TYR A 186 7.78 18.46 -12.33
C TYR A 186 6.83 17.36 -11.85
N PHE A 187 5.71 17.16 -12.54
CA PHE A 187 4.79 16.07 -12.27
C PHE A 187 5.51 14.71 -12.34
N ASN A 188 6.21 14.43 -13.44
CA ASN A 188 6.93 13.17 -13.63
C ASN A 188 7.99 12.94 -12.54
N LYS A 189 8.73 13.98 -12.14
CA LYS A 189 9.69 13.89 -11.03
C LYS A 189 9.02 13.53 -9.72
N LEU A 190 7.93 14.20 -9.35
CA LEU A 190 7.23 13.94 -8.10
C LEU A 190 6.51 12.58 -8.09
N LEU A 191 6.00 12.14 -9.24
CA LEU A 191 5.45 10.79 -9.43
C LEU A 191 6.52 9.72 -9.17
N GLN A 192 7.72 9.90 -9.71
CA GLN A 192 8.83 8.98 -9.46
C GLN A 192 9.35 9.06 -8.02
N VAL A 193 9.34 10.22 -7.36
CA VAL A 193 9.64 10.30 -5.92
C VAL A 193 8.62 9.48 -5.12
N SER A 194 7.33 9.59 -5.44
CA SER A 194 6.27 8.79 -4.82
C SER A 194 6.44 7.29 -5.08
N LEU A 195 6.85 6.90 -6.30
CA LEU A 195 7.19 5.50 -6.64
C LEU A 195 8.33 4.96 -5.77
N TRP A 196 9.40 5.72 -5.63
CA TRP A 196 10.63 5.28 -4.96
C TRP A 196 10.66 5.58 -3.46
N GLY A 197 9.60 6.12 -2.85
CA GLY A 197 9.55 6.49 -1.43
C GLY A 197 10.13 5.42 -0.50
N ASN A 198 9.72 4.16 -0.69
CA ASN A 198 10.25 3.01 0.05
C ASN A 198 11.76 2.78 -0.08
N LYS A 199 12.33 3.02 -1.26
CA LYS A 199 13.75 2.78 -1.57
C LYS A 199 14.63 3.95 -1.15
N CYS A 200 14.13 5.17 -1.35
CA CYS A 200 14.78 6.39 -0.88
C CYS A 200 14.96 6.34 0.64
N ASP A 201 13.96 5.89 1.40
CA ASP A 201 14.08 5.73 2.87
C ASP A 201 15.19 4.76 3.29
N LEU A 202 15.26 3.59 2.67
CA LEU A 202 16.27 2.56 2.98
C LEU A 202 17.69 3.01 2.64
N SER A 203 17.87 3.73 1.52
CA SER A 203 19.18 4.25 1.13
C SER A 203 19.71 5.32 2.08
N ILE A 204 18.81 6.02 2.78
CA ILE A 204 19.11 7.10 3.73
C ILE A 204 19.33 6.55 5.14
N SER A 205 18.61 5.49 5.53
CA SER A 205 18.67 4.87 6.87
C SER A 205 19.76 3.80 7.05
N ALA A 206 20.33 3.24 5.97
CA ALA A 206 21.28 2.11 6.02
C ALA A 206 22.70 2.40 6.57
N GLY A 207 22.95 3.55 7.20
CA GLY A 207 24.09 3.77 8.10
C GLY A 207 25.51 3.54 7.55
N LYS A 208 25.72 3.34 6.25
CA LYS A 208 27.07 3.32 5.66
C LYS A 208 27.60 4.75 5.71
N GLU A 209 28.68 4.95 6.47
CA GLU A 209 29.40 6.22 6.74
C GLU A 209 29.92 6.97 5.48
N ASN A 210 29.45 6.66 4.27
CA ASN A 210 29.81 7.32 3.01
C ASN A 210 28.62 7.83 2.16
N SER A 211 27.36 7.78 2.60
CA SER A 211 26.25 8.44 1.87
C SER A 211 26.00 9.87 2.36
N GLN A 212 27.03 10.71 2.27
CA GLN A 212 26.79 12.15 2.20
C GLN A 212 25.99 12.47 0.91
N LYS A 213 24.87 13.20 1.05
CA LYS A 213 24.44 14.27 0.11
C LYS A 213 23.82 13.92 -1.26
N THR A 214 22.72 13.17 -1.36
CA THR A 214 21.87 13.28 -2.57
C THR A 214 20.41 13.49 -2.21
N SER A 215 19.81 14.54 -2.79
CA SER A 215 18.37 14.80 -2.69
C SER A 215 17.60 13.61 -3.28
N PRO A 216 16.42 13.22 -2.75
CA PRO A 216 15.55 12.25 -3.42
C PRO A 216 15.33 12.59 -4.90
N ILE A 217 15.23 13.88 -5.23
CA ILE A 217 15.10 14.39 -6.61
C ILE A 217 16.35 14.11 -7.46
N ASP A 218 17.55 14.31 -6.90
CA ASP A 218 18.81 14.13 -7.64
C ASP A 218 19.06 12.64 -7.97
N SER A 219 18.54 11.74 -7.12
CA SER A 219 18.71 10.30 -7.29
C SER A 219 17.89 9.70 -8.45
N LEU A 220 16.84 10.39 -8.91
CA LEU A 220 15.88 9.87 -9.90
C LEU A 220 16.54 9.45 -11.21
N ASN A 221 17.50 10.23 -11.71
CA ASN A 221 18.22 9.91 -12.95
C ASN A 221 18.90 8.53 -12.90
N SER A 222 19.45 8.16 -11.73
CA SER A 222 20.09 6.85 -11.54
C SER A 222 19.07 5.72 -11.37
N LEU A 223 17.82 6.06 -11.03
CA LEU A 223 16.74 5.11 -10.78
C LEU A 223 15.89 4.84 -12.02
N GLN A 224 15.90 5.72 -13.01
CA GLN A 224 15.10 5.60 -14.25
C GLN A 224 15.31 4.25 -14.95
N ALA A 225 16.56 3.76 -15.02
CA ALA A 225 16.88 2.48 -15.66
C ALA A 225 16.26 1.24 -14.97
N PHE A 226 15.73 1.40 -13.75
CA PHE A 226 15.06 0.35 -13.00
C PHE A 226 13.53 0.38 -13.10
N ILE A 227 12.96 1.36 -13.84
CA ILE A 227 11.53 1.38 -14.16
C ILE A 227 11.31 0.51 -15.40
N LEU A 228 10.66 -0.65 -15.23
CA LEU A 228 10.52 -1.68 -16.26
C LEU A 228 9.38 -1.39 -17.24
N VAL A 229 8.34 -0.72 -16.75
CA VAL A 229 7.18 -0.21 -17.49
C VAL A 229 6.97 1.22 -17.00
N ASP A 230 6.99 2.19 -17.90
CA ASP A 230 6.88 3.61 -17.58
C ASP A 230 5.77 4.26 -18.40
N ASP A 231 4.56 4.26 -17.85
CA ASP A 231 3.38 4.92 -18.42
C ASP A 231 3.18 6.35 -17.88
N SER A 232 4.20 6.99 -17.31
CA SER A 232 4.07 8.31 -16.67
C SER A 232 3.46 9.38 -17.61
N ASP A 233 3.83 9.36 -18.89
CA ASP A 233 3.27 10.27 -19.91
C ASP A 233 1.77 10.02 -20.17
N ARG A 234 1.31 8.78 -20.06
CA ARG A 234 -0.13 8.44 -20.17
C ARG A 234 -0.90 8.94 -18.96
N VAL A 235 -0.32 8.85 -17.76
CA VAL A 235 -0.89 9.45 -16.54
C VAL A 235 -0.99 10.97 -16.67
N TRP A 236 0.07 11.62 -17.14
CA TRP A 236 0.08 13.06 -17.40
C TRP A 236 -0.99 13.47 -18.41
N SER A 237 -1.14 12.69 -19.49
CA SER A 237 -2.14 12.92 -20.54
C SER A 237 -3.57 12.77 -20.00
N ALA A 238 -3.83 11.74 -19.19
CA ALA A 238 -5.13 11.54 -18.54
C ALA A 238 -5.48 12.73 -17.62
N LEU A 239 -4.52 13.23 -16.85
CA LEU A 239 -4.64 14.42 -16.02
C LEU A 239 -4.71 15.75 -16.81
N ASN A 240 -4.56 15.72 -18.13
CA ASN A 240 -4.62 16.89 -19.01
C ASN A 240 -5.67 16.81 -20.15
N SER A 241 -6.47 15.73 -20.24
CA SER A 241 -7.39 15.51 -21.36
C SER A 241 -8.45 16.62 -21.52
N PRO A 242 -8.66 17.17 -22.75
CA PRO A 242 -9.66 18.19 -23.07
C PRO A 242 -11.12 17.73 -22.91
N GLN A 243 -11.40 16.42 -22.97
CA GLN A 243 -12.74 15.87 -22.74
C GLN A 243 -13.27 16.19 -21.34
N ARG A 244 -12.40 16.60 -20.41
CA ARG A 244 -12.76 17.12 -19.08
C ARG A 244 -13.14 18.60 -19.08
N GLN A 245 -12.77 19.35 -20.12
CA GLN A 245 -13.06 20.78 -20.26
C GLN A 245 -14.38 21.04 -21.01
N ALA A 246 -14.88 20.05 -21.75
CA ALA A 246 -16.12 20.15 -22.52
C ALA A 246 -16.99 18.90 -22.28
N GLY A 247 -17.94 18.97 -21.36
CA GLY A 247 -19.08 18.02 -21.34
C GLY A 247 -19.55 17.44 -20.01
N SER A 248 -18.96 17.75 -18.84
CA SER A 248 -19.48 17.25 -17.57
C SER A 248 -20.16 18.35 -16.74
N GLU A 249 -21.35 18.07 -16.22
CA GLU A 249 -22.00 18.83 -15.13
C GLU A 249 -21.19 18.84 -13.81
N LYS A 250 -20.03 18.16 -13.79
CA LYS A 250 -19.10 18.15 -12.66
C LYS A 250 -18.42 19.53 -12.48
N PRO A 251 -18.26 20.02 -11.23
CA PRO A 251 -17.58 21.27 -10.97
C PRO A 251 -16.14 21.23 -11.51
N ALA A 252 -15.64 22.39 -11.96
CA ALA A 252 -14.33 22.51 -12.61
C ALA A 252 -13.19 21.93 -11.75
N GLY A 253 -12.53 20.88 -12.24
CA GLY A 253 -11.29 20.31 -11.69
C GLY A 253 -11.42 18.85 -11.21
N ALA A 254 -10.35 18.08 -11.42
CA ALA A 254 -10.34 16.62 -11.28
C ALA A 254 -10.33 16.13 -9.81
N ARG A 255 -10.91 14.96 -9.57
CA ARG A 255 -10.72 14.17 -8.34
C ARG A 255 -9.63 13.12 -8.58
N VAL A 256 -8.57 13.14 -7.78
CA VAL A 256 -7.53 12.11 -7.80
C VAL A 256 -7.61 11.30 -6.51
N ASP A 257 -7.71 9.98 -6.63
CA ASP A 257 -7.69 9.06 -5.50
C ASP A 257 -6.29 8.46 -5.37
N ILE A 258 -5.78 8.33 -4.14
CA ILE A 258 -4.51 7.69 -3.82
C ILE A 258 -4.77 6.58 -2.81
N VAL A 259 -4.63 5.33 -3.23
CA VAL A 259 -4.69 4.16 -2.35
C VAL A 259 -3.30 3.92 -1.77
N LEU A 260 -3.15 4.26 -0.48
CA LEU A 260 -1.87 4.36 0.21
C LEU A 260 -1.26 3.00 0.52
N ASP A 261 0.07 2.98 0.61
CA ASP A 261 0.89 1.87 1.10
C ASP A 261 1.46 2.26 2.46
N ASN A 262 2.75 2.61 2.56
CA ASN A 262 3.43 2.80 3.85
C ASN A 262 3.37 4.22 4.41
N ALA A 263 3.36 4.29 5.74
CA ALA A 263 3.63 5.49 6.53
C ALA A 263 5.11 5.90 6.45
N GLY A 264 5.50 6.90 7.24
CA GLY A 264 6.88 7.39 7.22
C GLY A 264 7.17 8.21 5.96
N PHE A 265 8.33 7.98 5.34
CA PHE A 265 8.74 8.76 4.19
C PHE A 265 7.85 8.58 2.96
N GLU A 266 7.38 7.35 2.69
CA GLU A 266 6.51 7.09 1.52
C GLU A 266 5.23 7.93 1.59
N LEU A 267 4.53 7.93 2.72
CA LEU A 267 3.37 8.80 2.91
C LEU A 267 3.72 10.27 2.66
N VAL A 268 4.85 10.79 3.16
CA VAL A 268 5.26 12.17 2.87
C VAL A 268 5.42 12.42 1.37
N THR A 269 6.00 11.48 0.62
CA THR A 269 6.11 11.62 -0.85
C THR A 269 4.75 11.67 -1.54
N ASP A 270 3.78 10.93 -1.04
CA ASP A 270 2.40 10.94 -1.55
C ASP A 270 1.68 12.25 -1.22
N LEU A 271 1.89 12.80 0.00
CA LEU A 271 1.35 14.11 0.39
C LEU A 271 1.97 15.26 -0.42
N ILE A 272 3.27 15.18 -0.73
CA ILE A 272 3.95 16.14 -1.61
C ILE A 272 3.36 16.10 -3.03
N LEU A 273 3.13 14.89 -3.57
CA LEU A 273 2.48 14.73 -4.88
C LEU A 273 1.04 15.28 -4.85
N ALA A 274 0.25 14.95 -3.82
CA ALA A 274 -1.10 15.46 -3.64
C ALA A 274 -1.14 17.00 -3.54
N ASP A 275 -0.15 17.61 -2.88
CA ASP A 275 -0.05 19.07 -2.71
C ASP A 275 0.27 19.72 -4.05
N PHE A 276 1.22 19.15 -4.79
CA PHE A 276 1.53 19.59 -6.14
C PHE A 276 0.31 19.49 -7.08
N LEU A 277 -0.44 18.38 -7.05
CA LEU A 277 -1.63 18.19 -7.87
C LEU A 277 -2.68 19.29 -7.62
N VAL A 278 -2.92 19.63 -6.35
CA VAL A 278 -3.85 20.69 -5.97
C VAL A 278 -3.30 22.07 -6.35
N SER A 279 -2.08 22.37 -5.95
CA SER A 279 -1.47 23.69 -6.13
C SER A 279 -1.25 24.06 -7.60
N SER A 280 -1.01 23.07 -8.46
CA SER A 280 -0.88 23.25 -9.91
C SER A 280 -2.22 23.29 -10.66
N GLY A 281 -3.35 23.07 -9.98
CA GLY A 281 -4.67 23.00 -10.58
C GLY A 281 -4.96 21.71 -11.37
N LEU A 282 -4.09 20.70 -11.28
CA LEU A 282 -4.31 19.39 -11.91
C LEU A 282 -5.42 18.60 -11.20
N ALA A 283 -5.61 18.82 -9.91
CA ALA A 283 -6.70 18.25 -9.11
C ALA A 283 -7.39 19.34 -8.29
N ARG A 284 -8.72 19.29 -8.21
CA ARG A 284 -9.50 20.09 -7.25
C ARG A 284 -9.58 19.39 -5.90
N GLN A 285 -9.58 18.07 -5.90
CA GLN A 285 -9.76 17.26 -4.71
C GLN A 285 -8.86 16.02 -4.76
N VAL A 286 -8.28 15.67 -3.62
CA VAL A 286 -7.51 14.43 -3.47
C VAL A 286 -8.15 13.56 -2.38
N HIS A 287 -8.46 12.32 -2.72
CA HIS A 287 -9.02 11.34 -1.80
C HIS A 287 -7.93 10.33 -1.44
N LEU A 288 -7.55 10.27 -0.17
CA LEU A 288 -6.50 9.37 0.31
C LEU A 288 -7.14 8.18 1.03
N HIS A 289 -6.84 6.97 0.58
CA HIS A 289 -7.40 5.74 1.13
C HIS A 289 -6.34 4.98 1.92
N GLY A 290 -6.57 4.81 3.23
CA GLY A 290 -5.70 4.02 4.09
C GLY A 290 -6.41 2.82 4.72
N LYS A 291 -5.76 2.23 5.73
CA LYS A 291 -6.16 0.98 6.37
C LYS A 291 -6.94 1.25 7.66
N CYS A 292 -7.95 0.41 7.95
CA CYS A 292 -8.81 0.56 9.14
C CYS A 292 -8.10 0.21 10.46
N PHE A 293 -6.99 -0.53 10.39
CA PHE A 293 -6.22 -0.97 11.55
C PHE A 293 -4.76 -1.25 11.15
N PRO A 294 -3.84 -1.47 12.11
CA PRO A 294 -2.43 -1.74 11.81
C PRO A 294 -2.27 -2.92 10.85
N TRP A 295 -1.70 -2.65 9.68
CA TRP A 295 -1.71 -3.58 8.54
C TRP A 295 -0.31 -3.63 7.92
N PHE A 296 0.12 -4.82 7.48
CA PHE A 296 1.38 -5.03 6.75
C PHE A 296 2.62 -4.30 7.31
N VAL A 297 2.71 -4.23 8.65
CA VAL A 297 3.72 -3.49 9.42
C VAL A 297 3.64 -1.98 9.24
N SER A 298 3.88 -1.47 8.04
CA SER A 298 4.09 -0.05 7.81
C SER A 298 2.91 0.65 7.15
N ASP A 299 1.81 -0.04 6.82
CA ASP A 299 0.72 0.61 6.10
C ASP A 299 0.07 1.76 6.87
N VAL A 300 -0.35 2.78 6.12
CA VAL A 300 -0.98 3.99 6.66
C VAL A 300 -2.36 3.69 7.22
N THR A 301 -2.56 4.02 8.50
CA THR A 301 -3.88 4.17 9.12
C THR A 301 -4.27 5.65 9.25
N ALA A 302 -5.50 5.93 9.67
CA ALA A 302 -5.97 7.31 9.90
C ALA A 302 -5.09 8.04 10.91
N ASP A 303 -4.66 7.32 11.95
CA ASP A 303 -3.78 7.86 12.99
C ASP A 303 -2.40 8.23 12.45
N ASP A 304 -1.83 7.41 11.56
CA ASP A 304 -0.53 7.69 10.94
C ASP A 304 -0.60 8.91 10.02
N PHE A 305 -1.67 9.01 9.24
CA PHE A 305 -1.93 10.15 8.36
C PHE A 305 -2.00 11.46 9.15
N GLN A 306 -2.85 11.49 10.18
CA GLN A 306 -3.01 12.67 11.04
C GLN A 306 -1.73 12.97 11.83
N TRP A 307 -1.04 11.95 12.33
CA TRP A 307 0.22 12.13 13.04
C TRP A 307 1.29 12.73 12.13
N THR A 308 1.43 12.25 10.90
CA THR A 308 2.42 12.73 9.92
C THR A 308 2.20 14.21 9.58
N ILE A 309 0.95 14.63 9.34
CA ILE A 309 0.62 16.04 9.10
C ILE A 309 0.97 16.89 10.32
N ARG A 310 0.60 16.45 11.54
CA ARG A 310 0.92 17.19 12.77
C ARG A 310 2.43 17.33 12.99
N GLN A 311 3.20 16.27 12.80
CA GLN A 311 4.66 16.33 12.96
C GLN A 311 5.30 17.24 11.90
N THR A 312 4.82 17.17 10.67
CA THR A 312 5.29 18.03 9.58
C THR A 312 5.00 19.50 9.88
N MET A 313 3.81 19.81 10.38
CA MET A 313 3.40 21.16 10.78
C MET A 313 4.21 21.69 11.98
N ALA A 314 4.51 20.82 12.96
CA ALA A 314 5.27 21.18 14.16
C ALA A 314 6.79 21.25 13.95
N ALA A 315 7.29 20.91 12.76
CA ALA A 315 8.71 20.87 12.48
C ALA A 315 9.38 22.25 12.59
N ASN A 316 10.57 22.32 13.17
CA ASN A 316 11.39 23.55 13.22
C ASN A 316 12.17 23.77 11.91
N HIS A 317 11.49 23.62 10.77
CA HIS A 317 12.02 23.89 9.44
C HIS A 317 10.96 24.62 8.61
N ARG A 318 11.32 25.81 8.09
CA ARG A 318 10.37 26.75 7.47
C ARG A 318 9.46 26.11 6.42
N TRP A 319 10.00 25.32 5.51
CA TRP A 319 9.20 24.74 4.43
C TRP A 319 8.43 23.51 4.86
N MET A 320 8.96 22.74 5.81
CA MET A 320 8.27 21.59 6.36
C MET A 320 7.05 22.02 7.15
N SER A 321 7.18 22.99 8.07
CA SER A 321 6.03 23.51 8.83
C SER A 321 4.98 24.15 7.93
N LYS A 322 5.41 24.87 6.88
CA LYS A 322 4.50 25.44 5.88
C LYS A 322 3.73 24.37 5.11
N SER A 323 4.40 23.32 4.63
CA SER A 323 3.72 22.20 3.97
C SER A 323 2.73 21.52 4.92
N GLY A 324 3.12 21.22 6.16
CA GLY A 324 2.21 20.61 7.14
C GLY A 324 0.99 21.48 7.46
N ALA A 325 1.17 22.80 7.59
CA ALA A 325 0.07 23.74 7.77
C ALA A 325 -0.86 23.79 6.54
N GLN A 326 -0.30 23.74 5.34
CA GLN A 326 -1.05 23.70 4.08
C GLN A 326 -1.86 22.40 3.95
N TRP A 327 -1.27 21.25 4.29
CA TRP A 327 -1.94 19.95 4.29
C TRP A 327 -3.09 19.90 5.29
N GLN A 328 -2.86 20.42 6.50
CA GLN A 328 -3.91 20.53 7.52
C GLN A 328 -5.07 21.42 7.05
N LYS A 329 -4.77 22.49 6.30
CA LYS A 329 -5.78 23.35 5.67
C LYS A 329 -6.57 22.59 4.60
N TYR A 330 -5.90 21.85 3.71
CA TYR A 330 -6.59 21.03 2.69
C TYR A 330 -7.56 20.02 3.31
N VAL A 331 -7.15 19.35 4.40
CA VAL A 331 -8.03 18.43 5.14
C VAL A 331 -9.23 19.18 5.73
N LYS A 332 -9.01 20.34 6.36
CA LYS A 332 -10.09 21.13 6.97
C LYS A 332 -11.10 21.65 5.94
N GLU A 333 -10.63 21.99 4.74
CA GLU A 333 -11.44 22.55 3.65
C GLU A 333 -12.08 21.48 2.76
N GLY A 334 -11.82 20.19 3.02
CA GLY A 334 -12.33 19.08 2.19
C GLY A 334 -11.66 18.98 0.81
N VAL A 335 -10.56 19.69 0.59
CA VAL A 335 -9.71 19.56 -0.59
C VAL A 335 -8.96 18.22 -0.54
N TRP A 336 -8.51 17.82 0.65
CA TRP A 336 -8.07 16.46 0.92
C TRP A 336 -9.09 15.75 1.78
N CYS A 337 -9.47 14.53 1.40
CA CYS A 337 -10.36 13.67 2.17
C CYS A 337 -9.63 12.37 2.48
N TYR A 338 -9.48 12.04 3.77
CA TYR A 338 -8.99 10.72 4.16
C TYR A 338 -10.17 9.77 4.32
N HIS A 339 -10.05 8.59 3.73
CA HIS A 339 -11.00 7.50 3.83
C HIS A 339 -10.29 6.24 4.31
N ASP A 340 -10.96 5.47 5.15
CA ASP A 340 -10.67 4.06 5.34
C ASP A 340 -11.93 3.25 5.00
N HIS A 341 -11.73 1.99 4.65
CA HIS A 341 -12.82 1.09 4.29
C HIS A 341 -12.36 -0.36 4.59
N PRO A 342 -13.21 -1.20 5.21
CA PRO A 342 -12.81 -2.56 5.61
C PRO A 342 -12.22 -3.40 4.47
N PHE A 343 -12.69 -3.18 3.24
CA PHE A 343 -12.21 -3.86 2.03
C PHE A 343 -10.68 -3.74 1.83
N TRP A 344 -10.08 -2.60 2.16
CA TRP A 344 -8.62 -2.41 2.02
C TRP A 344 -7.83 -3.37 2.91
N THR A 345 -8.40 -3.74 4.05
CA THR A 345 -7.86 -4.67 5.06
C THR A 345 -8.49 -6.06 5.02
N GLN A 346 -9.26 -6.39 3.98
CA GLN A 346 -9.79 -7.74 3.75
C GLN A 346 -8.88 -8.54 2.79
N PRO A 347 -9.04 -9.87 2.68
CA PRO A 347 -8.20 -10.69 1.80
C PRO A 347 -8.65 -10.70 0.33
N HIS A 348 -9.74 -10.00 0.01
CA HIS A 348 -10.30 -9.93 -1.34
C HIS A 348 -9.32 -9.35 -2.37
N GLU A 349 -9.37 -9.92 -3.56
CA GLU A 349 -8.76 -9.37 -4.77
C GLU A 349 -9.58 -8.17 -5.24
N PHE A 350 -8.98 -7.19 -5.91
CA PHE A 350 -9.73 -5.99 -6.29
C PHE A 350 -10.81 -6.25 -7.34
N CYS A 351 -10.68 -7.29 -8.18
CA CYS A 351 -11.73 -7.72 -9.09
C CYS A 351 -13.05 -8.11 -8.38
N ASP A 352 -12.98 -8.46 -7.09
CA ASP A 352 -14.15 -8.82 -6.30
C ASP A 352 -14.85 -7.59 -5.69
N MET A 353 -14.24 -6.39 -5.74
CA MET A 353 -14.72 -5.18 -5.06
C MET A 353 -16.14 -4.78 -5.49
N ALA A 354 -16.50 -4.93 -6.76
CA ALA A 354 -17.84 -4.59 -7.24
C ALA A 354 -18.95 -5.46 -6.60
N ALA A 355 -18.61 -6.68 -6.17
CA ALA A 355 -19.53 -7.59 -5.49
C ALA A 355 -19.48 -7.44 -3.96
N ASP A 356 -18.27 -7.38 -3.39
CA ASP A 356 -18.06 -7.44 -1.94
C ASP A 356 -18.03 -6.07 -1.25
N ALA A 357 -17.81 -4.99 -2.01
CA ALA A 357 -17.82 -3.60 -1.52
C ALA A 357 -18.34 -2.63 -2.60
N PRO A 358 -19.61 -2.79 -3.05
CA PRO A 358 -20.17 -2.02 -4.17
C PRO A 358 -20.19 -0.51 -3.92
N ASP A 359 -20.30 -0.09 -2.65
CA ASP A 359 -20.24 1.30 -2.24
C ASP A 359 -18.84 1.90 -2.43
N LEU A 360 -17.78 1.17 -2.07
CA LEU A 360 -16.40 1.57 -2.35
C LEU A 360 -16.12 1.60 -3.85
N TYR A 361 -16.57 0.59 -4.60
CA TYR A 361 -16.40 0.55 -6.05
C TYR A 361 -17.07 1.78 -6.71
N ALA A 362 -18.32 2.08 -6.34
CA ALA A 362 -19.03 3.28 -6.81
C ALA A 362 -18.31 4.58 -6.41
N ALA A 363 -17.75 4.65 -5.20
CA ALA A 363 -16.97 5.80 -4.76
C ALA A 363 -15.70 6.01 -5.61
N LEU A 364 -15.04 4.94 -6.05
CA LEU A 364 -13.87 5.01 -6.95
C LEU A 364 -14.27 5.34 -8.40
N GLN A 365 -15.47 4.99 -8.85
CA GLN A 365 -15.96 5.37 -10.19
C GLN A 365 -16.10 6.88 -10.39
N GLU A 366 -16.19 7.63 -9.30
CA GLU A 366 -16.22 9.09 -9.34
C GLU A 366 -14.85 9.74 -9.52
N ALA A 367 -13.75 8.96 -9.42
CA ALA A 367 -12.39 9.43 -9.60
C ALA A 367 -12.07 9.70 -11.09
N ASP A 368 -11.25 10.71 -11.35
CA ASP A 368 -10.67 10.94 -12.68
C ASP A 368 -9.36 10.15 -12.87
N LEU A 369 -8.69 9.82 -11.76
CA LEU A 369 -7.49 8.98 -11.70
C LEU A 369 -7.38 8.33 -10.32
N VAL A 370 -7.06 7.03 -10.29
CA VAL A 370 -6.72 6.31 -9.05
C VAL A 370 -5.26 5.87 -9.08
N LEU A 371 -4.46 6.34 -8.13
CA LEU A 371 -3.07 5.94 -7.92
C LEU A 371 -2.99 4.85 -6.84
N PHE A 372 -2.54 3.66 -7.22
CA PHE A 372 -2.32 2.55 -6.29
C PHE A 372 -0.84 2.46 -5.91
N LYS A 373 -0.52 2.72 -4.65
CA LYS A 373 0.86 2.67 -4.15
C LYS A 373 1.28 1.25 -3.76
N GLY A 374 2.50 0.88 -4.10
CA GLY A 374 3.18 -0.26 -3.45
C GLY A 374 2.79 -1.65 -3.96
N ASP A 375 3.46 -2.64 -3.38
CA ASP A 375 3.44 -4.03 -3.86
C ASP A 375 2.15 -4.77 -3.51
N LEU A 376 1.60 -4.56 -2.31
CA LEU A 376 0.36 -5.23 -1.89
C LEU A 376 -0.84 -4.78 -2.75
N ASN A 377 -0.94 -3.49 -3.06
CA ASN A 377 -2.00 -3.01 -3.95
C ASN A 377 -1.84 -3.60 -5.36
N TYR A 378 -0.62 -3.72 -5.90
CA TYR A 378 -0.41 -4.38 -7.19
C TYR A 378 -0.80 -5.86 -7.17
N ARG A 379 -0.46 -6.58 -6.11
CA ARG A 379 -0.86 -7.97 -5.91
C ARG A 379 -2.39 -8.09 -5.87
N LYS A 380 -3.09 -7.21 -5.15
CA LYS A 380 -4.55 -7.20 -5.12
C LYS A 380 -5.19 -6.81 -6.47
N LEU A 381 -4.58 -5.88 -7.22
CA LEU A 381 -4.98 -5.53 -8.59
C LEU A 381 -4.90 -6.72 -9.54
N THR A 382 -3.84 -7.53 -9.42
CA THR A 382 -3.54 -8.67 -10.31
C THR A 382 -3.99 -10.03 -9.75
N GLY A 383 -4.67 -10.03 -8.61
CA GLY A 383 -5.15 -11.22 -7.91
C GLY A 383 -4.06 -12.11 -7.28
N ASP A 384 -2.82 -11.64 -7.19
CA ASP A 384 -1.66 -12.40 -6.69
C ASP A 384 -1.50 -13.76 -7.40
N ARG A 385 -1.65 -13.76 -8.74
CA ARG A 385 -1.65 -14.97 -9.59
C ARG A 385 -0.34 -15.14 -10.36
N ASP A 386 -0.08 -16.39 -10.75
CA ASP A 386 1.09 -16.78 -11.56
C ASP A 386 0.90 -16.45 -13.05
N TRP A 387 0.73 -15.17 -13.35
CA TRP A 387 0.58 -14.66 -14.72
C TRP A 387 1.89 -14.78 -15.52
N ASP A 388 1.78 -15.11 -16.81
CA ASP A 388 2.89 -14.89 -17.73
C ASP A 388 3.23 -13.39 -17.80
N HIS A 389 4.53 -13.07 -17.86
CA HIS A 389 5.01 -11.70 -17.80
C HIS A 389 4.52 -10.80 -18.93
N THR A 390 4.12 -11.38 -20.06
CA THR A 390 3.64 -10.65 -21.25
C THR A 390 2.13 -10.42 -21.27
N VAL A 391 1.38 -10.98 -20.30
CA VAL A 391 -0.06 -10.74 -20.18
C VAL A 391 -0.33 -9.25 -20.04
N ASP A 392 -1.31 -8.72 -20.76
CA ASP A 392 -1.66 -7.30 -20.67
C ASP A 392 -2.18 -6.94 -19.27
N PHE A 393 -1.83 -5.73 -18.81
CA PHE A 393 -2.26 -5.27 -17.49
C PHE A 393 -3.78 -5.26 -17.34
N SER A 394 -4.51 -4.85 -18.39
CA SER A 394 -5.98 -4.89 -18.44
C SER A 394 -6.55 -6.30 -18.21
N THR A 395 -5.91 -7.33 -18.79
CA THR A 395 -6.31 -8.73 -18.59
C THR A 395 -6.09 -9.14 -17.14
N ALA A 396 -4.95 -8.78 -16.55
CA ALA A 396 -4.62 -9.12 -15.16
C ALA A 396 -5.51 -8.39 -14.13
N LEU A 397 -6.09 -7.22 -14.48
CA LEU A 397 -7.07 -6.51 -13.65
C LEU A 397 -8.41 -7.25 -13.53
N ARG A 398 -8.69 -8.21 -14.42
CA ARG A 398 -9.88 -9.08 -14.37
C ARG A 398 -11.19 -8.31 -14.23
N GLY A 399 -11.32 -7.20 -14.96
CA GLY A 399 -12.52 -6.35 -14.97
C GLY A 399 -12.57 -5.31 -13.83
N PHE A 400 -11.54 -5.21 -12.99
CA PHE A 400 -11.41 -4.10 -12.04
C PHE A 400 -11.03 -2.81 -12.76
N GLU A 401 -12.03 -2.04 -13.17
CA GLU A 401 -11.85 -0.82 -13.95
C GLU A 401 -12.79 0.32 -13.47
N PRO A 402 -12.75 0.70 -12.17
CA PRO A 402 -13.66 1.72 -11.66
C PRO A 402 -13.44 3.08 -12.34
N ALA A 403 -12.19 3.43 -12.61
CA ALA A 403 -11.75 4.67 -13.23
C ALA A 403 -10.37 4.45 -13.90
N PRO A 404 -9.83 5.41 -14.68
CA PRO A 404 -8.42 5.36 -15.05
C PRO A 404 -7.54 5.16 -13.82
N LEU A 405 -6.62 4.21 -13.87
CA LEU A 405 -5.80 3.84 -12.73
C LEU A 405 -4.34 3.67 -13.11
N CYS A 406 -3.46 3.95 -12.16
CA CYS A 406 -2.02 3.72 -12.29
C CYS A 406 -1.50 3.02 -11.05
N SER A 407 -0.72 1.96 -11.22
CA SER A 407 0.05 1.39 -10.12
C SER A 407 1.46 1.94 -10.09
N LEU A 408 1.84 2.49 -8.93
CA LEU A 408 3.18 2.96 -8.62
C LEU A 408 3.84 1.95 -7.68
N ARG A 409 4.56 0.99 -8.25
CA ARG A 409 5.00 -0.21 -7.53
C ARG A 409 6.50 -0.42 -7.62
N THR A 410 7.15 -0.59 -6.48
CA THR A 410 8.46 -1.27 -6.40
C THR A 410 8.23 -2.78 -6.24
N LEU A 411 8.93 -3.59 -7.03
CA LEU A 411 8.65 -5.04 -7.10
C LEU A 411 9.17 -5.76 -5.83
N LYS A 412 8.24 -6.35 -5.06
CA LYS A 412 8.55 -7.13 -3.84
C LYS A 412 7.84 -8.50 -3.81
N ALA A 413 7.33 -8.97 -4.95
CA ALA A 413 6.57 -10.22 -5.07
C ALA A 413 6.71 -10.85 -6.47
N ASN A 414 6.56 -12.18 -6.57
CA ASN A 414 6.64 -12.95 -7.82
C ASN A 414 5.42 -12.81 -8.74
N VAL A 415 4.92 -11.59 -8.94
CA VAL A 415 3.90 -11.26 -9.93
C VAL A 415 4.34 -10.01 -10.66
N GLN A 416 4.34 -10.03 -11.99
CA GLN A 416 4.60 -8.88 -12.85
C GLN A 416 4.05 -9.18 -14.25
N VAL A 417 3.23 -8.29 -14.79
CA VAL A 417 2.58 -8.41 -16.10
C VAL A 417 2.90 -7.20 -16.99
N GLY A 418 2.55 -7.25 -18.27
CA GLY A 418 2.75 -6.16 -19.23
C GLY A 418 4.21 -5.87 -19.57
N LEU A 419 5.10 -6.86 -19.43
CA LEU A 419 6.48 -6.76 -19.90
C LEU A 419 6.57 -7.08 -21.39
N GLN A 420 7.60 -6.56 -22.04
CA GLN A 420 7.92 -6.92 -23.42
C GLN A 420 8.36 -8.39 -23.51
N PRO A 421 8.07 -9.10 -24.63
CA PRO A 421 8.54 -10.45 -24.84
C PRO A 421 10.07 -10.58 -24.63
N GLY A 422 10.49 -11.53 -23.78
CA GLY A 422 11.91 -11.75 -23.46
C GLY A 422 12.48 -10.87 -22.34
N GLN A 423 11.79 -9.81 -21.91
CA GLN A 423 12.27 -8.90 -20.87
C GLN A 423 12.40 -9.60 -19.51
N GLY A 424 11.36 -10.35 -19.10
CA GLY A 424 11.38 -11.10 -17.84
C GLY A 424 12.47 -12.17 -17.79
N GLN A 425 12.69 -12.90 -18.88
CA GLN A 425 13.73 -13.94 -19.00
C GLN A 425 15.14 -13.32 -18.90
N LYS A 426 15.34 -12.17 -19.54
CA LYS A 426 16.61 -11.42 -19.46
C LYS A 426 16.89 -10.97 -18.03
N LEU A 427 15.89 -10.41 -17.34
CA LEU A 427 16.02 -9.99 -15.94
C LEU A 427 16.31 -11.18 -15.01
N ALA A 428 15.60 -12.29 -15.18
CA ALA A 428 15.82 -13.51 -14.40
C ALA A 428 17.23 -14.09 -14.56
N THR A 429 17.81 -13.97 -15.77
CA THR A 429 19.20 -14.40 -16.04
C THR A 429 20.22 -13.50 -15.35
N GLN A 430 19.93 -12.19 -15.25
CA GLN A 430 20.84 -11.21 -14.64
C GLN A 430 20.75 -11.19 -13.11
N ASP A 431 19.55 -11.33 -12.56
CA ASP A 431 19.27 -11.28 -11.14
C ASP A 431 18.05 -12.17 -10.84
N PRO A 432 18.23 -13.37 -10.27
CA PRO A 432 17.12 -14.25 -9.91
C PRO A 432 16.10 -13.63 -8.94
N ASN A 433 16.47 -12.57 -8.20
CA ASN A 433 15.63 -11.87 -7.24
C ASN A 433 15.08 -10.54 -7.78
N TRP A 434 15.09 -10.33 -9.10
CA TRP A 434 14.71 -9.05 -9.71
C TRP A 434 13.30 -8.58 -9.35
N MET A 435 12.36 -9.51 -9.09
CA MET A 435 10.96 -9.24 -8.69
C MET A 435 10.75 -9.05 -7.19
N THR A 436 11.71 -9.44 -6.34
CA THR A 436 11.49 -9.56 -4.88
C THR A 436 12.44 -8.69 -4.07
N SER A 437 13.46 -8.11 -4.71
CA SER A 437 14.49 -7.28 -4.09
C SER A 437 14.08 -5.82 -3.84
N GLY A 438 12.97 -5.34 -4.40
CA GLY A 438 12.62 -3.90 -4.40
C GLY A 438 13.53 -3.06 -5.30
N LYS A 439 14.36 -3.68 -6.13
CA LYS A 439 15.32 -2.97 -7.00
C LYS A 439 14.63 -2.32 -8.19
N HIS A 440 13.69 -3.03 -8.81
CA HIS A 440 12.92 -2.59 -9.99
C HIS A 440 11.57 -2.02 -9.60
N ALA A 441 10.98 -1.25 -10.51
CA ALA A 441 9.67 -0.64 -10.33
C ALA A 441 8.87 -0.60 -11.63
N VAL A 442 7.58 -0.31 -11.52
CA VAL A 442 6.69 0.01 -12.64
C VAL A 442 5.82 1.21 -12.31
N ILE A 443 5.56 2.01 -13.34
CA ILE A 443 4.47 2.99 -13.43
C ILE A 443 3.56 2.41 -14.51
N GLN A 444 2.51 1.70 -14.11
CA GLN A 444 1.69 0.91 -15.04
C GLN A 444 0.26 1.44 -15.05
N PHE A 445 -0.18 1.96 -16.20
CA PHE A 445 -1.43 2.68 -16.36
C PHE A 445 -2.45 1.89 -17.19
N HIS A 446 -3.71 1.96 -16.77
CA HIS A 446 -4.85 1.45 -17.52
C HIS A 446 -6.00 2.47 -17.50
N SER A 447 -6.72 2.58 -18.62
CA SER A 447 -7.93 3.40 -18.73
C SER A 447 -9.05 2.59 -19.40
N PRO A 448 -10.26 2.54 -18.81
CA PRO A 448 -11.41 1.89 -19.44
C PRO A 448 -12.00 2.69 -20.61
N LYS A 449 -11.66 3.98 -20.74
CA LYS A 449 -12.08 4.81 -21.87
C LYS A 449 -11.15 4.54 -23.05
N ALA A 450 -11.73 4.21 -24.21
CA ALA A 450 -10.98 4.02 -25.45
C ALA A 450 -10.08 5.23 -25.74
N GLU A 451 -8.80 4.95 -26.04
CA GLU A 451 -7.77 5.96 -26.35
C GLU A 451 -8.08 6.79 -27.60
#